data_AF-A0A954RJ74-F1
#
_entry.id   AF-A0A954RJ74-F1
#
_cell.length_a   1.000
_cell.length_b   1.000
_cell.length_c   1.000
_cell.angle_alpha   90.00
_cell.angle_beta   90.00
_cell.angle_gamma   90.00
#
_symmetry.space_group_name_H-M   'P 1'
#
loop_
_entity.id
_entity.type
_entity.pdbx_description
1 polymer ?
#
loop_
_entity_poly.entity_id
_entity_poly.type
_entity_poly.pdbx_seq_one_letter_code
_entity_poly.pdbx_strand_id
1 'polypeptide(L)'
;MDIDLETIMQPDDMDRIGAHAMSDAQRKAIAAWGMKMYAMGQFVVADIAEIKYGGRLVILDDGTRWEVDELDSSVVGLWSPSDKVTVIEDEMYRLDELDKISVEPEMD
;
A
#
# COMPACT_ATOMS: atom_id res chain seq x y z
N MET A 1 7.16 -11.37 -10.98
CA MET A 1 8.38 -10.57 -11.20
C MET A 1 9.47 -11.21 -10.35
N ASP A 2 10.54 -11.74 -10.96
CA ASP A 2 11.71 -12.20 -10.19
C ASP A 2 12.49 -10.95 -9.78
N ILE A 3 12.68 -10.74 -8.48
CA ILE A 3 13.40 -9.59 -7.92
C ILE A 3 14.73 -10.11 -7.40
N ASP A 4 15.81 -9.57 -7.94
CA ASP A 4 17.17 -9.90 -7.50
C ASP A 4 17.48 -9.19 -6.18
N LEU A 5 18.09 -9.92 -5.24
CA LEU A 5 18.36 -9.42 -3.89
C LEU A 5 19.29 -8.20 -3.91
N GLU A 6 20.20 -8.17 -4.87
CA GLU A 6 21.13 -7.09 -5.18
C GLU A 6 20.42 -5.77 -5.53
N THR A 7 19.14 -5.83 -5.92
CA THR A 7 18.34 -4.65 -6.27
C THR A 7 17.73 -3.99 -5.03
N ILE A 8 17.57 -4.71 -3.92
CA ILE A 8 16.84 -4.23 -2.73
C ILE A 8 17.67 -4.22 -1.45
N MET A 9 18.89 -4.74 -1.47
CA MET A 9 19.76 -4.87 -0.30
C MET A 9 21.15 -4.29 -0.57
N GLN A 10 21.70 -3.56 0.41
CA GLN A 10 23.05 -3.00 0.30
C GLN A 10 24.11 -4.12 0.35
N PRO A 11 25.27 -3.96 -0.31
CA PRO A 11 26.34 -4.97 -0.32
C PRO A 11 26.78 -5.41 1.08
N ASP A 12 26.97 -4.48 2.02
CA ASP A 12 27.38 -4.81 3.39
C ASP A 12 26.36 -5.68 4.13
N ASP A 13 25.06 -5.50 3.84
CA ASP A 13 23.98 -6.30 4.43
C ASP A 13 23.93 -7.70 3.80
N MET A 14 24.16 -7.80 2.49
CA MET A 14 24.28 -9.08 1.78
C MET A 14 25.44 -9.91 2.35
N ASP A 15 26.60 -9.29 2.59
CA ASP A 15 27.74 -9.94 3.23
C ASP A 15 27.40 -10.39 4.65
N ARG A 16 26.73 -9.54 5.43
CA ARG A 16 26.33 -9.84 6.81
C ARG A 16 25.43 -11.05 6.95
N ILE A 17 24.47 -11.21 6.03
CA ILE A 17 23.55 -12.35 6.05
C ILE A 17 24.12 -13.58 5.33
N GLY A 18 25.30 -13.46 4.73
CA GLY A 18 25.91 -14.53 3.95
C GLY A 18 25.14 -14.83 2.65
N ALA A 19 24.52 -13.82 2.05
CA ALA A 19 23.71 -13.96 0.83
C ALA A 19 24.51 -14.63 -0.31
N HIS A 20 25.81 -14.35 -0.39
CA HIS A 20 26.70 -14.93 -1.39
C HIS A 20 26.76 -16.47 -1.35
N ALA A 21 26.57 -17.09 -0.18
CA ALA A 21 26.59 -18.54 0.00
C ALA A 21 25.20 -19.20 -0.13
N MET A 22 24.13 -18.40 -0.28
CA MET A 22 22.78 -18.91 -0.42
C MET A 22 22.51 -19.42 -1.84
N SER A 23 21.68 -20.45 -1.94
CA SER A 23 21.12 -20.88 -3.23
C SER A 23 20.15 -19.84 -3.80
N ASP A 24 19.91 -19.91 -5.11
CA ASP A 24 18.98 -19.01 -5.80
C ASP A 24 17.58 -19.03 -5.18
N ALA A 25 17.10 -20.22 -4.78
CA ALA A 25 15.79 -20.37 -4.14
C ALA A 25 15.72 -19.63 -2.78
N GLN A 26 16.80 -19.66 -2.00
CA GLN A 26 16.88 -18.95 -0.73
C GLN A 26 16.94 -17.44 -0.93
N ARG A 27 17.73 -16.97 -1.91
CA ARG A 27 17.80 -15.54 -2.25
C ARG A 27 16.44 -15.01 -2.70
N LYS A 28 15.73 -15.75 -3.55
CA LYS A 28 14.37 -15.42 -3.99
C LYS A 28 13.39 -15.36 -2.82
N ALA A 29 13.46 -16.29 -1.87
CA ALA A 29 12.60 -16.27 -0.70
C ALA A 29 12.81 -15.02 0.18
N ILE A 30 14.07 -14.61 0.37
CA ILE A 30 14.39 -13.38 1.11
C ILE A 30 13.95 -12.15 0.34
N ALA A 31 14.18 -12.10 -0.98
CA ALA A 31 13.75 -10.98 -1.81
C ALA A 31 12.23 -10.80 -1.77
N ALA A 32 11.48 -11.90 -1.90
CA ALA A 32 10.02 -11.89 -1.77
C ALA A 32 9.56 -11.42 -0.37
N TRP A 33 10.23 -11.89 0.69
CA TRP A 33 9.93 -11.44 2.04
C TRP A 33 10.22 -9.94 2.24
N GLY A 34 11.36 -9.45 1.76
CA GLY A 34 11.75 -8.04 1.85
C GLY A 34 10.76 -7.13 1.13
N MET A 35 10.28 -7.54 -0.05
CA MET A 35 9.24 -6.81 -0.78
C MET A 35 7.90 -6.82 -0.06
N LYS A 36 7.52 -7.95 0.55
CA LYS A 36 6.32 -7.99 1.39
C LYS A 36 6.44 -7.05 2.58
N MET A 37 7.59 -7.02 3.26
CA MET A 37 7.84 -6.10 4.38
C MET A 37 7.82 -4.65 3.93
N TYR A 38 8.41 -4.34 2.77
CA TYR A 38 8.38 -3.00 2.18
C TYR A 38 6.94 -2.57 1.90
N ALA A 39 6.15 -3.41 1.22
CA ALA A 39 4.74 -3.14 0.94
C ALA A 39 3.92 -2.91 2.22
N MET A 40 4.07 -3.79 3.23
CA MET A 40 3.40 -3.62 4.53
C MET A 40 3.84 -2.34 5.28
N GLY A 41 5.05 -1.83 5.02
CA GLY A 41 5.56 -0.59 5.61
C GLY A 41 5.12 0.67 4.87
N GLN A 42 4.66 0.56 3.63
CA GLN A 42 4.09 1.66 2.86
C GLN A 42 2.60 1.79 3.21
N PHE A 43 2.31 2.39 4.36
CA PHE A 43 0.94 2.77 4.69
C PHE A 43 0.79 4.29 4.60
N VAL A 44 -0.32 4.74 4.03
CA VAL A 44 -0.70 6.15 4.06
C VAL A 44 -1.54 6.38 5.31
N VAL A 45 -1.30 7.48 6.03
CA VAL A 45 -2.23 7.98 7.06
C VAL A 45 -2.48 9.45 6.75
N ALA A 46 -3.72 9.77 6.39
CA ALA A 46 -4.08 11.07 5.86
C ALA A 46 -5.56 11.36 6.14
N ASP A 47 -5.96 12.61 5.96
CA ASP A 47 -7.36 13.01 6.05
C ASP A 47 -7.96 13.04 4.64
N ILE A 48 -9.23 12.67 4.50
CA ILE A 48 -9.92 12.78 3.21
C ILE A 48 -10.07 14.26 2.85
N ALA A 49 -9.48 14.68 1.73
CA ALA A 49 -9.67 16.03 1.21
C ALA A 49 -10.96 16.13 0.39
N GLU A 50 -11.22 15.15 -0.49
CA GLU A 50 -12.38 15.18 -1.38
C GLU A 50 -12.81 13.77 -1.80
N ILE A 51 -14.13 13.58 -1.96
CA ILE A 51 -14.73 12.36 -2.52
C ILE A 51 -15.46 12.73 -3.81
N LYS A 52 -15.12 12.07 -4.92
CA LYS A 52 -15.65 12.36 -6.26
C LYS A 52 -16.43 11.19 -6.84
N TYR A 53 -17.17 11.51 -7.91
CA TYR A 53 -17.85 10.53 -8.78
C TYR A 53 -18.75 9.54 -8.02
N GLY A 54 -19.43 10.02 -6.98
CA GLY A 54 -20.33 9.18 -6.17
C GLY A 54 -19.60 8.14 -5.32
N GLY A 55 -18.38 8.45 -4.85
CA GLY A 55 -17.59 7.55 -4.00
C GLY A 55 -16.60 6.67 -4.73
N ARG A 56 -16.44 6.85 -6.06
CA ARG A 56 -15.49 6.07 -6.87
C ARG A 56 -14.05 6.57 -6.81
N LEU A 57 -13.83 7.79 -6.32
CA LEU A 57 -12.50 8.36 -6.20
C LEU A 57 -12.39 9.10 -4.88
N VAL A 58 -11.35 8.79 -4.11
CA VAL A 58 -10.98 9.46 -2.87
C VAL A 58 -9.65 10.18 -3.07
N ILE A 59 -9.60 11.46 -2.72
CA ILE A 59 -8.40 12.29 -2.74
C ILE A 59 -8.05 12.62 -1.30
N LEU A 60 -6.81 12.33 -0.90
CA LEU A 60 -6.30 12.59 0.44
C LEU A 60 -5.60 13.96 0.49
N ASP A 61 -5.42 14.50 1.70
CA ASP A 61 -4.80 15.81 1.92
C ASP A 61 -3.30 15.86 1.60
N ASP A 62 -2.64 14.70 1.55
CA ASP A 62 -1.29 14.53 1.01
C ASP A 62 -1.22 14.56 -0.52
N GLY A 63 -2.37 14.65 -1.19
CA GLY A 63 -2.51 14.71 -2.64
C GLY A 63 -2.55 13.34 -3.34
N THR A 64 -2.45 12.23 -2.60
CA THR A 64 -2.62 10.89 -3.16
C THR A 64 -4.08 10.64 -3.55
N ARG A 65 -4.29 9.80 -4.56
CA ARG A 65 -5.57 9.61 -5.23
C ARG A 65 -5.83 8.12 -5.39
N TRP A 66 -7.03 7.71 -5.01
CA TRP A 66 -7.38 6.30 -4.84
C TRP A 66 -8.72 6.00 -5.49
N GLU A 67 -8.71 5.14 -6.51
CA GLU A 67 -9.93 4.59 -7.09
C GLU A 67 -10.54 3.56 -6.15
N VAL A 68 -11.85 3.62 -5.97
CA VAL A 68 -12.61 2.73 -5.08
C VAL A 68 -13.32 1.69 -5.92
N ASP A 69 -13.29 0.43 -5.47
CA ASP A 69 -14.05 -0.64 -6.12
C ASP A 69 -15.54 -0.27 -6.23
N GLU A 70 -16.17 -0.70 -7.34
CA GLU A 70 -17.55 -0.33 -7.64
C GLU A 70 -18.53 -0.75 -6.53
N LEU A 71 -18.28 -1.91 -5.88
CA LEU A 71 -19.13 -2.43 -4.81
C LEU A 71 -19.06 -1.57 -3.54
N ASP A 72 -17.89 -0.98 -3.28
CA ASP A 72 -17.62 -0.20 -2.07
C ASP A 72 -17.95 1.29 -2.23
N SER A 73 -18.12 1.78 -3.47
CA SER A 73 -18.41 3.19 -3.76
C SER A 73 -19.61 3.78 -2.99
N SER A 74 -20.64 2.96 -2.74
CA SER A 74 -21.82 3.38 -1.97
C SER A 74 -21.55 3.57 -0.48
N VAL A 75 -20.59 2.82 0.09
CA VAL A 75 -20.14 2.94 1.47
C VAL A 75 -19.32 4.22 1.64
N VAL A 76 -18.42 4.50 0.69
CA VAL A 76 -17.63 5.74 0.66
C VAL A 76 -18.49 6.98 0.54
N GLY A 77 -19.64 6.90 -0.14
CA GLY A 77 -20.60 8.01 -0.20
C GLY A 77 -21.14 8.47 1.16
N LEU A 78 -20.95 7.67 2.22
CA LEU A 78 -21.31 8.02 3.60
C LEU A 78 -20.16 8.63 4.41
N TRP A 79 -18.93 8.59 3.86
CA TRP A 79 -17.76 9.18 4.49
C TRP A 79 -17.72 10.69 4.23
N SER A 80 -16.99 11.40 5.08
CA SER A 80 -16.89 12.85 5.03
C SER A 80 -15.48 13.32 4.74
N PRO A 81 -15.31 14.47 4.06
CA PRO A 81 -14.03 15.19 4.10
C PRO A 81 -13.60 15.42 5.55
N SER A 82 -12.30 15.31 5.83
CA SER A 82 -11.67 15.29 7.15
C SER A 82 -11.77 13.98 7.93
N ASP A 83 -12.48 12.96 7.43
CA ASP A 83 -12.40 11.62 8.03
C ASP A 83 -10.95 11.13 7.91
N LYS A 84 -10.40 10.66 9.02
CA LYS A 84 -9.03 10.14 9.05
C LYS A 84 -9.01 8.71 8.53
N VAL A 85 -8.16 8.46 7.53
CA VAL A 85 -8.02 7.14 6.92
C VAL A 85 -6.59 6.63 6.97
N THR A 86 -6.44 5.32 6.87
CA THR A 86 -5.18 4.70 6.49
C THR A 86 -5.36 3.80 5.28
N VAL A 87 -4.41 3.83 4.36
CA VAL A 87 -4.35 2.89 3.23
C VAL A 87 -3.24 1.90 3.49
N ILE A 88 -3.58 0.62 3.49
CA ILE A 88 -2.65 -0.49 3.69
C ILE A 88 -2.91 -1.47 2.56
N GLU A 89 -1.89 -1.71 1.73
CA GLU A 89 -2.01 -2.53 0.51
C GLU A 89 -3.10 -1.97 -0.42
N ASP A 90 -4.19 -2.71 -0.61
CA ASP A 90 -5.35 -2.41 -1.46
C ASP A 90 -6.60 -2.08 -0.65
N GLU A 91 -6.46 -1.76 0.64
CA GLU A 91 -7.58 -1.45 1.52
C GLU A 91 -7.40 -0.08 2.19
N MET A 92 -8.45 0.75 2.13
CA MET A 92 -8.55 2.00 2.86
C MET A 92 -9.49 1.83 4.05
N TYR A 93 -9.00 2.17 5.23
CA TYR A 93 -9.68 2.05 6.50
C TYR A 93 -10.02 3.42 7.06
N ARG A 94 -11.27 3.64 7.45
CA ARG A 94 -11.68 4.82 8.22
C ARG A 94 -11.41 4.57 9.69
N LEU A 95 -10.50 5.34 10.28
CA LEU A 95 -9.95 5.05 11.60
C LEU A 95 -10.95 5.25 12.74
N ASP A 96 -11.92 6.13 12.57
CA ASP A 96 -12.88 6.48 13.63
C ASP A 96 -14.05 5.48 13.72
N GLU A 97 -14.41 4.81 12.63
CA GLU A 97 -15.60 3.94 12.57
C GLU A 97 -15.29 2.49 12.14
N LEU A 98 -14.02 2.13 11.95
CA LEU A 98 -13.54 0.78 11.59
C LEU A 98 -14.11 0.22 10.26
N ASP A 99 -14.72 1.05 9.44
CA ASP A 99 -15.12 0.68 8.08
C ASP A 99 -13.90 0.59 7.17
N LYS A 100 -13.97 -0.30 6.18
CA LYS A 100 -12.94 -0.42 5.14
C LYS A 100 -13.55 -0.61 3.77
N ILE A 101 -12.77 -0.22 2.77
CA ILE A 101 -13.09 -0.31 1.34
C ILE A 101 -11.86 -0.80 0.57
N SER A 102 -12.10 -1.40 -0.58
CA SER A 102 -11.06 -1.81 -1.50
C SER A 102 -10.68 -0.64 -2.41
N VAL A 103 -9.39 -0.37 -2.57
CA VAL A 103 -8.85 0.75 -3.36
C VAL A 103 -7.63 0.38 -4.17
N GLU A 104 -7.41 1.10 -5.26
CA GLU A 104 -6.18 1.07 -6.04
C GLU A 104 -5.66 2.50 -6.33
N PRO A 105 -4.34 2.72 -6.46
CA PRO A 105 -3.81 4.04 -6.83
C PRO A 105 -4.35 4.47 -8.20
N GLU A 106 -4.86 5.71 -8.30
CA GLU A 106 -5.23 6.29 -9.60
C GLU A 106 -3.96 6.48 -10.44
N MET A 107 -3.89 5.82 -11.60
CA MET A 107 -2.78 6.00 -12.55
C MET A 107 -3.11 7.17 -13.48
N ASP A 108 -2.25 8.20 -13.49
CA ASP A 108 -2.31 9.34 -14.44
C ASP A 108 -2.23 8.91 -15.91
#